data_AF-A0A2E5VVV7-F1
#
_entry.id   AF-A0A2E5VVV7-F1
#
_cell.length_a   1.000
_cell.length_b   1.000
_cell.length_c   1.000
_cell.angle_alpha   90.00
_cell.angle_beta   90.00
_cell.angle_gamma   90.00
#
_symmetry.space_group_name_H-M   'P 1'
#
loop_
_entity.id
_entity.type
_entity.pdbx_description
1 polymer ?
#
loop_
_entity_poly.entity_id
_entity_poly.type
_entity_poly.pdbx_seq_one_letter_code
_entity_poly.pdbx_strand_id
1 'polypeptide(L)'
;MYSIIKYSIGFFLYVSLACSQIKLDINTIPDEVDVYLDGVNLGTSPIRNERIIPGAHIFEIKKKGYAPLRYELIVNPSKAIEIDFFLNPIHNCKFKTKEKGLVFELNGEHYWDVRDIRIDLEAGDHTLRVFKASELIDEQNIRIDKPETFNYVEKNNI
;
A
#
# COMPACT_ATOMS: atom_id res chain seq x y z
N MET A 1 71.64 1.42 -14.29
CA MET A 1 71.74 0.13 -15.02
C MET A 1 71.21 -0.96 -14.09
N TYR A 2 69.99 -1.47 -14.37
CA TYR A 2 69.20 -2.52 -13.65
C TYR A 2 68.84 -2.19 -12.18
N SER A 3 67.66 -2.47 -11.61
CA SER A 3 66.68 -3.55 -11.86
C SER A 3 65.27 -3.14 -11.39
N ILE A 4 64.29 -3.93 -11.85
CA ILE A 4 62.83 -3.78 -11.80
C ILE A 4 62.25 -4.39 -10.50
N ILE A 5 60.94 -4.20 -10.30
CA ILE A 5 59.96 -5.08 -9.59
C ILE A 5 59.59 -4.54 -8.17
N LYS A 6 58.33 -4.38 -7.68
CA LYS A 6 57.08 -5.15 -7.82
C LYS A 6 55.86 -4.30 -7.37
N TYR A 7 54.74 -4.48 -8.05
CA TYR A 7 53.36 -4.14 -7.70
C TYR A 7 53.06 -3.83 -6.22
N SER A 8 52.56 -2.62 -5.91
CA SER A 8 51.76 -2.41 -4.71
C SER A 8 50.31 -2.70 -5.05
N ILE A 9 49.97 -3.98 -4.91
CA ILE A 9 48.64 -4.57 -5.08
C ILE A 9 47.63 -3.75 -4.27
N GLY A 10 46.54 -3.37 -4.94
CA GLY A 10 45.39 -2.71 -4.35
C GLY A 10 44.85 -3.54 -3.20
N PHE A 11 44.89 -2.98 -2.00
CA PHE A 11 44.14 -3.47 -0.86
C PHE A 11 42.76 -2.81 -0.89
N PHE A 12 41.94 -3.19 -1.87
CA PHE A 12 40.50 -3.05 -1.71
C PHE A 12 40.07 -4.15 -0.76
N LEU A 13 39.97 -3.79 0.52
CA LEU A 13 39.43 -4.62 1.58
C LEU A 13 37.97 -4.96 1.21
N TYR A 14 37.76 -6.05 0.48
CA TYR A 14 36.45 -6.69 0.39
C TYR A 14 36.15 -7.22 1.79
N VAL A 15 35.48 -6.41 2.60
CA VAL A 15 34.85 -6.88 3.83
C VAL A 15 33.70 -7.77 3.38
N SER A 16 33.97 -9.06 3.19
CA SER A 16 32.91 -10.05 3.07
C SER A 16 32.28 -10.20 4.44
N LEU A 17 31.24 -9.42 4.73
CA LEU A 17 30.36 -9.76 5.85
C LEU A 17 29.73 -11.11 5.52
N ALA A 18 30.23 -12.17 6.14
CA ALA A 18 29.51 -13.43 6.25
C ALA A 18 28.35 -13.24 7.23
N CYS A 19 27.38 -12.41 6.85
CA CYS A 19 26.12 -12.33 7.56
C CYS A 19 25.38 -13.65 7.32
N SER A 20 24.81 -14.24 8.37
CA SER A 20 23.87 -15.35 8.18
C SER A 20 22.79 -14.87 7.20
N GLN A 21 22.41 -15.70 6.25
CA GLN A 21 21.35 -15.37 5.30
C GLN A 21 20.18 -16.33 5.48
N ILE A 22 18.99 -15.77 5.47
CA ILE A 22 17.72 -16.45 5.59
C ILE A 22 17.07 -16.48 4.22
N LYS A 23 16.50 -17.65 3.87
CA LYS A 23 15.70 -17.81 2.66
C LYS A 23 14.37 -17.08 2.85
N LEU A 24 13.98 -16.27 1.87
CA LEU A 24 12.69 -15.57 1.80
C LEU A 24 11.93 -15.97 0.52
N ASP A 25 10.70 -16.43 0.70
CA ASP A 25 9.71 -16.58 -0.37
C ASP A 25 8.51 -15.65 -0.09
N ILE A 26 8.01 -14.97 -1.12
CA ILE A 26 6.90 -14.01 -0.99
C ILE A 26 5.84 -14.34 -2.03
N ASN A 27 4.57 -14.37 -1.60
CA ASN A 27 3.41 -14.34 -2.48
C ASN A 27 2.58 -13.08 -2.25
N THR A 28 1.78 -12.73 -3.23
CA THR A 28 0.83 -11.63 -3.10
C THR A 28 -0.51 -12.02 -3.71
N ILE A 29 -1.59 -11.46 -3.18
CA ILE A 29 -2.90 -11.44 -3.83
C ILE A 29 -3.29 -9.96 -3.98
N PRO A 30 -3.42 -9.45 -5.21
CA PRO A 30 -3.30 -10.14 -6.51
C PRO A 30 -1.84 -10.56 -6.83
N ASP A 31 -1.67 -11.37 -7.87
CA ASP A 31 -0.35 -11.67 -8.43
C ASP A 31 0.26 -10.46 -9.16
N GLU A 32 1.54 -10.56 -9.53
CA GLU A 32 2.30 -9.55 -10.28
C GLU A 32 2.36 -8.18 -9.58
N VAL A 33 2.81 -8.16 -8.32
CA VAL A 33 2.94 -6.96 -7.50
C VAL A 33 4.41 -6.61 -7.31
N ASP A 34 4.77 -5.33 -7.40
CA ASP A 34 6.15 -4.91 -7.17
C ASP A 34 6.47 -4.91 -5.67
N VAL A 35 7.55 -5.60 -5.30
CA VAL A 35 7.99 -5.75 -3.91
C VAL A 35 9.33 -5.08 -3.71
N TYR A 36 9.42 -4.25 -2.68
CA TYR A 36 10.63 -3.58 -2.24
C TYR A 36 10.96 -4.03 -0.83
N LEU A 37 12.25 -4.24 -0.54
CA LEU A 37 12.79 -4.56 0.76
C LEU A 37 13.85 -3.53 1.11
N ASP A 38 13.65 -2.80 2.20
CA ASP A 38 14.53 -1.72 2.66
C ASP A 38 14.84 -0.67 1.57
N GLY A 39 13.84 -0.40 0.73
CA GLY A 39 13.95 0.52 -0.41
C GLY A 39 14.59 -0.08 -1.67
N VAL A 40 15.08 -1.33 -1.62
CA VAL A 40 15.62 -2.05 -2.79
C VAL A 40 14.50 -2.83 -3.48
N ASN A 41 14.36 -2.68 -4.80
CA ASN A 41 13.38 -3.43 -5.58
C ASN A 41 13.80 -4.90 -5.70
N LEU A 42 13.00 -5.82 -5.16
CA LEU A 42 13.19 -7.27 -5.29
C LEU A 42 12.59 -7.83 -6.58
N GLY A 43 11.75 -7.06 -7.26
CA GLY A 43 11.05 -7.43 -8.48
C GLY A 43 9.57 -7.65 -8.24
N THR A 44 8.97 -8.44 -9.12
CA THR A 44 7.53 -8.68 -9.17
C THR A 44 7.21 -10.04 -8.57
N SER A 45 6.22 -10.10 -7.67
CA SER A 45 5.78 -11.34 -7.03
C SER A 45 5.24 -12.36 -8.05
N PRO A 46 5.39 -13.68 -7.79
CA PRO A 46 6.02 -14.29 -6.62
C PRO A 46 7.54 -14.13 -6.57
N ILE A 47 8.08 -13.84 -5.38
CA ILE A 47 9.53 -13.84 -5.13
C ILE A 47 9.91 -15.20 -4.52
N ARG A 48 11.01 -15.79 -5.01
CA ARG A 48 11.47 -17.12 -4.61
C ARG A 48 12.96 -17.15 -4.34
N ASN A 49 13.33 -17.83 -3.27
CA ASN A 49 14.70 -18.10 -2.83
C ASN A 49 15.55 -16.83 -2.66
N GLU A 50 14.93 -15.71 -2.30
CA GLU A 50 15.64 -14.47 -1.98
C GLU A 50 16.44 -14.65 -0.68
N ARG A 51 17.55 -13.91 -0.54
CA ARG A 51 18.48 -14.06 0.59
C ARG A 51 18.58 -12.77 1.39
N ILE A 52 17.97 -12.78 2.56
CA ILE A 52 17.95 -11.61 3.45
C ILE A 52 18.78 -11.87 4.70
N ILE A 53 19.22 -10.81 5.37
CA ILE A 53 19.96 -10.93 6.63
C ILE A 53 19.00 -10.97 7.82
N PRO A 54 19.40 -11.53 8.97
CA PRO A 54 18.70 -11.32 10.23
C PRO A 54 18.71 -9.83 10.61
N GLY A 55 17.59 -9.36 11.16
CA GLY A 55 17.42 -7.95 11.52
C GLY A 55 16.03 -7.42 11.21
N ALA A 56 15.86 -6.12 11.42
CA ALA A 56 14.63 -5.42 11.07
C ALA A 56 14.64 -5.09 9.57
N HIS A 57 13.50 -5.34 8.93
CA HIS A 57 13.27 -5.14 7.52
C HIS A 57 11.94 -4.43 7.29
N ILE A 58 11.90 -3.58 6.27
CA ILE A 58 10.68 -2.90 5.84
C ILE A 58 10.36 -3.35 4.42
N PHE A 59 9.18 -3.95 4.26
CA PHE A 59 8.60 -4.21 2.95
C PHE A 59 7.76 -3.01 2.51
N GLU A 60 7.91 -2.61 1.26
CA GLU A 60 6.97 -1.74 0.56
C GLU A 60 6.45 -2.46 -0.68
N ILE A 61 5.14 -2.52 -0.82
CA ILE A 61 4.48 -3.37 -1.81
C ILE A 61 3.49 -2.52 -2.58
N LYS A 62 3.66 -2.48 -3.91
CA LYS A 62 3.00 -1.50 -4.78
C LYS A 62 2.44 -2.19 -6.01
N LYS A 63 1.18 -1.91 -6.32
CA LYS A 63 0.54 -2.26 -7.60
C LYS A 63 -0.45 -1.17 -7.97
N LYS A 64 -0.49 -0.80 -9.26
CA LYS A 64 -1.45 0.18 -9.76
C LYS A 64 -2.89 -0.30 -9.52
N GLY A 65 -3.73 0.57 -8.97
CA GLY A 65 -5.13 0.26 -8.68
C GLY A 65 -5.35 -0.46 -7.35
N TYR A 66 -4.34 -0.49 -6.48
CA TYR A 66 -4.40 -1.09 -5.15
C TYR A 66 -3.80 -0.13 -4.12
N ALA A 67 -4.25 -0.23 -2.87
CA ALA A 67 -3.67 0.49 -1.75
C ALA A 67 -2.23 0.01 -1.50
N PRO A 68 -1.26 0.93 -1.32
CA PRO A 68 0.11 0.55 -1.03
C PRO A 68 0.21 -0.09 0.36
N LEU A 69 0.97 -1.16 0.48
CA LEU A 69 1.18 -1.87 1.74
C LEU A 69 2.61 -1.67 2.23
N ARG A 70 2.75 -1.27 3.51
CA ARG A 70 4.03 -1.19 4.23
C ARG A 70 4.00 -2.17 5.41
N TYR A 71 5.01 -3.03 5.51
CA TYR A 71 5.06 -4.08 6.52
C TYR A 71 6.45 -4.17 7.16
N GLU A 72 6.51 -4.15 8.48
CA GLU A 72 7.76 -4.26 9.25
C GLU A 72 7.93 -5.69 9.77
N LEU A 73 9.11 -6.27 9.56
CA LEU A 73 9.43 -7.63 9.95
C LEU A 73 10.77 -7.68 10.68
N ILE A 74 10.83 -8.40 11.80
CA ILE A 74 12.08 -8.75 12.47
C ILE A 74 12.44 -10.20 12.10
N VAL A 75 13.48 -10.35 11.31
CA VAL A 75 13.99 -11.63 10.81
C VAL A 75 14.94 -12.23 11.83
N ASN A 76 14.58 -13.41 12.35
CA ASN A 76 15.41 -14.17 13.27
C ASN A 76 16.32 -15.16 12.49
N PRO A 77 17.55 -15.44 12.98
CA PRO A 77 18.56 -16.21 12.25
C PRO A 77 18.29 -17.73 12.12
N SER A 78 17.09 -18.22 12.42
CA SER A 78 16.86 -19.65 12.67
C SER A 78 16.01 -20.38 11.64
N LYS A 79 15.19 -19.71 10.82
CA LYS A 79 14.26 -20.37 9.88
C LYS A 79 14.04 -19.56 8.61
N ALA A 80 13.82 -20.27 7.50
CA ALA A 80 13.29 -19.69 6.26
C ALA A 80 11.94 -18.99 6.52
N ILE A 81 11.66 -17.98 5.71
CA ILE A 81 10.47 -17.13 5.83
C ILE A 81 9.66 -17.27 4.55
N GLU A 82 8.37 -17.53 4.73
CA GLU A 82 7.36 -17.53 3.67
C GLU A 82 6.27 -16.54 4.12
N ILE A 83 6.02 -15.51 3.31
CA ILE A 83 5.05 -14.46 3.64
C ILE A 83 4.08 -14.26 2.48
N ASP A 84 2.80 -14.17 2.82
CA ASP A 84 1.74 -13.82 1.89
C ASP A 84 1.23 -12.41 2.20
N PHE A 85 1.16 -11.55 1.18
CA PHE A 85 0.59 -10.21 1.29
C PHE A 85 -0.72 -10.11 0.52
N PHE A 86 -1.66 -9.33 1.08
CA PHE A 86 -2.96 -9.09 0.47
C PHE A 86 -3.13 -7.58 0.29
N LEU A 87 -3.38 -7.15 -0.95
CA LEU A 87 -3.58 -5.74 -1.26
C LEU A 87 -5.06 -5.47 -1.47
N ASN A 88 -5.54 -4.37 -0.90
CA ASN A 88 -6.91 -3.92 -1.09
C ASN A 88 -7.02 -3.15 -2.41
N PRO A 89 -7.94 -3.53 -3.32
CA PRO A 89 -8.21 -2.76 -4.52
C PRO A 89 -8.61 -1.32 -4.21
N ILE A 90 -8.36 -0.42 -5.16
CA ILE A 90 -8.90 0.93 -5.16
C ILE A 90 -9.96 1.01 -6.26
N HIS A 91 -11.14 1.52 -5.91
CA HIS A 91 -12.29 1.66 -6.79
C HIS A 91 -12.65 3.13 -6.99
N ASN A 92 -12.84 3.52 -8.24
CA ASN A 92 -13.34 4.84 -8.59
C ASN A 92 -14.85 4.90 -8.36
N CYS A 93 -15.25 5.53 -7.26
CA CYS A 93 -16.64 5.67 -6.84
C CYS A 93 -17.18 7.05 -7.20
N LYS A 94 -18.44 7.10 -7.60
CA LYS A 94 -19.12 8.33 -8.00
C LYS A 94 -20.17 8.71 -6.98
N PHE A 95 -20.14 9.94 -6.49
CA PHE A 95 -21.16 10.46 -5.56
C PHE A 95 -22.00 11.53 -6.26
N LYS A 96 -23.32 11.41 -6.13
CA LYS A 96 -24.29 12.31 -6.74
C LYS A 96 -25.40 12.69 -5.78
N THR A 97 -25.93 13.90 -5.92
CA THR A 97 -27.19 14.29 -5.28
C THR A 97 -27.97 15.28 -6.16
N LYS A 98 -29.30 15.28 -6.04
CA LYS A 98 -30.17 16.33 -6.61
C LYS A 98 -30.42 17.48 -5.65
N GLU A 99 -30.05 17.32 -4.38
CA GLU A 99 -30.31 18.27 -3.32
C GLU A 99 -29.35 19.46 -3.37
N LYS A 100 -29.70 20.50 -2.62
CA LYS A 100 -28.96 21.76 -2.56
C LYS A 100 -28.60 22.08 -1.12
N GLY A 101 -27.44 22.69 -0.93
CA GLY A 101 -26.98 23.13 0.39
C GLY A 101 -26.53 21.99 1.31
N LEU A 102 -26.21 20.83 0.74
CA LEU A 102 -25.61 19.72 1.46
C LEU A 102 -24.08 19.84 1.43
N VAL A 103 -23.45 19.48 2.54
CA VAL A 103 -22.02 19.24 2.64
C VAL A 103 -21.84 17.78 3.00
N PHE A 104 -20.97 17.09 2.28
CA PHE A 104 -20.64 15.70 2.51
C PHE A 104 -19.25 15.60 3.13
N GLU A 105 -19.09 14.65 4.03
CA GLU A 105 -17.82 14.25 4.65
C GLU A 105 -17.67 12.74 4.46
N LEU A 106 -16.52 12.29 3.98
CA LEU A 106 -16.18 10.89 3.85
C LEU A 106 -14.95 10.58 4.70
N ASN A 107 -15.12 9.62 5.62
CA ASN A 107 -14.10 9.15 6.57
C ASN A 107 -13.46 10.25 7.43
N GLY A 108 -14.14 11.40 7.62
CA GLY A 108 -13.60 12.53 8.37
C GLY A 108 -12.51 13.35 7.65
N GLU A 109 -12.05 12.91 6.47
CA GLU A 109 -10.91 13.52 5.76
C GLU A 109 -11.32 14.25 4.49
N HIS A 110 -12.34 13.74 3.78
CA HIS A 110 -12.72 14.28 2.47
C HIS A 110 -14.06 15.00 2.53
N TYR A 111 -14.09 16.26 2.11
CA TYR A 111 -15.29 17.12 2.18
C TYR A 111 -15.64 17.69 0.82
N TRP A 112 -16.93 17.73 0.49
CA TRP A 112 -17.43 18.37 -0.74
C TRP A 112 -18.87 18.87 -0.60
N ASP A 113 -19.22 19.89 -1.38
CA ASP A 113 -20.55 20.50 -1.43
C ASP A 113 -21.14 20.56 -2.86
N VAL A 114 -20.45 19.97 -3.83
CA VAL A 114 -20.88 19.90 -5.22
C VAL A 114 -21.67 18.62 -5.50
N ARG A 115 -22.55 18.66 -6.51
CA ARG A 115 -23.57 17.63 -6.75
C ARG A 115 -23.08 16.34 -7.43
N ASP A 116 -21.88 16.34 -7.99
CA ASP A 116 -21.34 15.21 -8.76
C ASP A 116 -19.81 15.22 -8.61
N ILE A 117 -19.27 14.18 -7.97
CA ILE A 117 -17.82 13.97 -7.84
C ILE A 117 -17.44 12.51 -8.09
N ARG A 118 -16.14 12.29 -8.29
CA ARG A 118 -15.52 10.96 -8.27
C ARG A 118 -14.40 10.94 -7.24
N ILE A 119 -14.31 9.86 -6.48
CA ILE A 119 -13.26 9.61 -5.49
C ILE A 119 -12.77 8.18 -5.67
N ASP A 120 -11.46 8.00 -5.62
CA ASP A 120 -10.83 6.68 -5.54
C ASP A 120 -10.85 6.21 -4.07
N LEU A 121 -11.53 5.10 -3.81
CA LEU A 121 -11.72 4.54 -2.48
C LEU A 121 -11.12 3.14 -2.39
N GLU A 122 -10.38 2.87 -1.31
CA GLU A 122 -9.93 1.52 -0.99
C GLU A 122 -11.14 0.59 -0.76
N ALA A 123 -11.03 -0.68 -1.13
CA ALA A 123 -12.08 -1.65 -0.85
C ALA A 123 -12.23 -1.83 0.66
N GLY A 124 -13.46 -1.75 1.17
CA GLY A 124 -13.74 -1.78 2.61
C GLY A 124 -14.96 -0.96 2.99
N ASP A 125 -15.12 -0.77 4.29
CA ASP A 125 -16.19 0.03 4.87
C ASP A 125 -15.75 1.49 5.02
N HIS A 126 -16.64 2.42 4.68
CA HIS A 126 -16.42 3.85 4.77
C HIS A 126 -17.62 4.55 5.39
N THR A 127 -17.37 5.67 6.08
CA THR A 127 -18.42 6.47 6.72
C THR A 127 -18.67 7.73 5.91
N LEU A 128 -19.87 7.85 5.36
CA LEU A 128 -20.38 9.05 4.71
C LEU A 128 -21.28 9.82 5.68
N ARG A 129 -20.92 11.05 6.01
CA ARG A 129 -21.76 12.00 6.75
C ARG A 129 -22.26 13.09 5.83
N VAL A 130 -23.49 13.52 6.09
CA VAL A 130 -24.15 14.58 5.32
C VAL A 130 -24.65 15.65 6.26
N PHE A 131 -24.30 16.89 5.95
CA PHE A 131 -24.61 18.06 6.74
C PHE A 131 -25.47 19.04 5.95
N LYS A 132 -26.33 19.77 6.66
CA LYS A 132 -27.16 20.86 6.11
C LYS A 132 -27.14 22.00 7.11
N ALA A 133 -26.75 23.19 6.67
CA ALA A 133 -26.55 24.34 7.57
C ALA A 133 -25.70 23.99 8.83
N SER A 134 -24.63 23.20 8.63
CA SER A 134 -23.71 22.72 9.68
C SER A 134 -24.29 21.73 10.68
N GLU A 135 -25.53 21.27 10.52
CA GLU A 135 -26.12 20.19 11.31
C GLU A 135 -25.91 18.84 10.59
N LEU A 136 -25.50 17.80 11.33
CA LEU A 136 -25.41 16.42 10.81
C LEU A 136 -26.83 15.88 10.61
N ILE A 137 -27.22 15.63 9.36
CA ILE A 137 -28.57 15.18 9.01
C ILE A 137 -28.64 13.70 8.63
N ASP A 138 -27.51 13.08 8.25
CA ASP A 138 -27.44 11.64 7.96
C ASP A 138 -26.00 11.13 8.12
N GLU A 139 -25.88 9.87 8.53
CA GLU A 139 -24.62 9.13 8.59
C GLU A 139 -24.87 7.73 8.01
N GLN A 140 -24.06 7.32 7.05
CA GLN A 140 -24.17 6.05 6.33
C GLN A 140 -22.83 5.32 6.38
N ASN A 141 -22.86 4.03 6.70
CA ASN A 141 -21.76 3.12 6.42
C ASN A 141 -21.94 2.55 5.01
N ILE A 142 -21.00 2.83 4.11
CA ILE A 142 -20.99 2.33 2.74
C ILE A 142 -19.86 1.31 2.59
N ARG A 143 -20.17 0.16 1.99
CA ARG A 143 -19.18 -0.87 1.70
C ARG A 143 -18.80 -0.82 0.23
N ILE A 144 -17.51 -0.69 -0.03
CA ILE A 144 -16.92 -0.59 -1.35
C ILE A 144 -16.25 -1.92 -1.70
N ASP A 145 -16.86 -2.67 -2.62
CA ASP A 145 -16.33 -3.94 -3.16
C ASP A 145 -16.09 -3.88 -4.69
N LYS A 146 -16.56 -2.81 -5.32
CA LYS A 146 -16.47 -2.53 -6.76
C LYS A 146 -16.66 -1.05 -7.03
N PRO A 147 -16.38 -0.57 -8.26
CA PRO A 147 -16.77 0.78 -8.68
C PRO A 147 -18.30 0.97 -8.61
N GLU A 148 -18.75 1.97 -7.87
CA GLU A 148 -20.18 2.23 -7.63
C GLU A 148 -20.56 3.70 -7.82
N THR A 149 -21.83 3.95 -8.15
CA THR A 149 -22.42 5.29 -8.13
C THR A 149 -23.43 5.42 -7.00
N PHE A 150 -23.10 6.22 -6.00
CA PHE A 150 -23.95 6.59 -4.87
C PHE A 150 -24.82 7.79 -5.25
N ASN A 151 -26.14 7.60 -5.25
CA ASN A 151 -27.10 8.68 -5.44
C ASN A 151 -27.75 8.99 -4.09
N TYR A 152 -27.27 10.01 -3.41
CA TYR A 152 -27.80 10.43 -2.12
C TYR A 152 -29.16 11.14 -2.29
N VAL A 153 -30.10 10.75 -1.42
CA VAL A 153 -31.41 11.37 -1.23
C VAL A 153 -31.70 11.44 0.28
N GLU A 154 -32.00 12.63 0.78
CA GLU A 154 -32.40 12.94 2.16
C GLU A 154 -33.69 12.21 2.49
N LYS A 155 -33.65 11.39 3.55
CA LYS A 155 -34.76 10.50 3.98
C LYS A 155 -36.03 11.27 4.38
N ASN A 156 -35.93 12.57 4.66
CA ASN A 156 -37.04 13.42 5.10
C ASN A 156 -37.91 13.99 3.96
N ASN A 157 -37.69 13.57 2.70
CA ASN A 157 -38.44 14.02 1.51
C ASN A 157 -39.34 12.93 0.88
N ILE A 158 -39.80 11.94 1.66
CA ILE A 158 -40.80 10.93 1.23
C ILE A 158 -42.11 11.14 1.99
#